data_AF-A0A820BM19-F1
#
_entry.id   AF-A0A820BM19-F1
#
_cell.length_a   1.000
_cell.length_b   1.000
_cell.length_c   1.000
_cell.angle_alpha   90.00
_cell.angle_beta   90.00
_cell.angle_gamma   90.00
#
_symmetry.space_group_name_H-M   'P 1'
#
loop_
_entity.id
_entity.type
_entity.pdbx_description
1 polymer ?
#
loop_
_entity_poly.entity_id
_entity_poly.type
_entity_poly.pdbx_seq_one_letter_code
_entity_poly.pdbx_strand_id
1 'polypeptide(L)'
;IEKGTLDVFFVGHEHHLWNPSEELKDKIDLILTQICQCLQSNHGRFISISFQQPHFRRRFLAKQKYQWSIQVHSVSDGNESVEYFVYVMTKGEQMNEEDQLLEQGKSTKWYWINKTDNSIEPSKYSIDDENDQYLSNIDLIDNE
;
A
#
# COMPACT_ATOMS: atom_id res chain seq x y z
N ILE A 1 -15.98 -2.93 8.40
CA ILE A 1 -15.11 -1.73 8.44
C ILE A 1 -13.88 -2.12 9.23
N GLU A 2 -12.70 -1.76 8.76
CA GLU A 2 -11.45 -1.89 9.52
C GLU A 2 -10.67 -0.58 9.48
N LYS A 3 -9.90 -0.31 10.53
CA LYS A 3 -9.03 0.86 10.63
C LYS A 3 -7.68 0.41 11.19
N GLY A 4 -6.62 0.51 10.39
CA GLY A 4 -5.28 0.13 10.82
C GLY A 4 -5.02 -1.38 10.86
N THR A 5 -6.04 -2.23 10.67
CA THR A 5 -5.88 -3.69 10.87
C THR A 5 -4.96 -4.27 9.81
N LEU A 6 -5.12 -3.84 8.56
CA LEU A 6 -4.23 -4.29 7.49
C LEU A 6 -2.82 -3.67 7.61
N ASP A 7 -2.69 -2.46 8.16
CA ASP A 7 -1.40 -1.80 8.38
C ASP A 7 -0.49 -2.60 9.33
N VAL A 8 -1.07 -3.26 10.34
CA VAL A 8 -0.31 -4.07 11.33
C VAL A 8 0.53 -5.15 10.65
N PHE A 9 0.06 -5.74 9.55
CA PHE A 9 0.82 -6.78 8.85
C PHE A 9 2.06 -6.25 8.13
N PHE A 10 2.16 -4.93 7.95
CA PHE A 10 3.31 -4.29 7.33
C PHE A 10 4.30 -3.72 8.36
N VAL A 11 3.93 -3.70 9.64
CA VAL A 11 4.83 -3.26 10.73
C VAL A 11 6.00 -4.23 10.84
N GLY A 12 7.23 -3.69 10.93
CA GLY A 12 8.46 -4.50 10.93
C GLY A 12 8.91 -4.97 9.54
N HIS A 13 8.14 -4.67 8.49
CA HIS A 13 8.48 -4.93 7.08
C HIS A 13 8.64 -3.64 6.28
N GLU A 14 9.02 -2.53 6.94
CA GLU A 14 9.08 -1.19 6.36
C GLU A 14 10.03 -1.12 5.15
N HIS A 15 11.19 -1.78 5.24
CA HIS A 15 12.15 -1.91 4.13
C HIS A 15 11.62 -2.72 2.93
N HIS A 16 10.50 -3.43 3.12
CA HIS A 16 9.87 -4.31 2.13
C HIS A 16 8.49 -3.81 1.69
N LEU A 17 8.10 -2.59 2.05
CA LEU A 17 6.83 -2.01 1.58
C LEU A 17 6.76 -1.92 0.05
N TRP A 18 7.89 -1.80 -0.64
CA TRP A 18 7.93 -1.82 -2.10
C TRP A 18 7.86 -3.23 -2.66
N ASN A 19 8.53 -4.20 -2.02
CA ASN A 19 8.52 -5.60 -2.40
C ASN A 19 8.20 -6.51 -1.21
N PRO A 20 6.91 -6.69 -0.88
CA PRO A 20 6.46 -7.49 0.25
C PRO A 20 6.75 -8.97 -0.02
N SER A 21 7.01 -9.76 1.02
CA SER A 21 7.22 -11.20 0.87
C SER A 21 5.98 -11.90 0.31
N GLU A 22 6.18 -13.03 -0.37
CA GLU A 22 5.06 -13.86 -0.85
C GLU A 22 4.15 -14.30 0.30
N GLU A 23 4.71 -14.64 1.47
CA GLU A 23 3.93 -14.98 2.67
C GLU A 23 2.99 -13.84 3.09
N LEU A 24 3.48 -12.60 3.10
CA LEU A 24 2.66 -11.44 3.43
C LEU A 24 1.59 -11.18 2.35
N LYS A 25 1.96 -11.31 1.07
CA LYS A 25 1.02 -11.20 -0.05
C LYS A 25 -0.11 -12.22 0.09
N ASP A 26 0.21 -13.49 0.34
CA ASP A 26 -0.75 -14.59 0.50
C ASP A 26 -1.64 -14.39 1.72
N LYS A 27 -1.07 -13.91 2.84
CA LYS A 27 -1.83 -13.64 4.06
C LYS A 27 -2.87 -12.53 3.86
N ILE A 28 -2.47 -11.41 3.26
CA ILE A 28 -3.38 -10.30 2.94
C ILE A 28 -4.44 -10.76 1.93
N ASP A 29 -4.04 -11.53 0.94
CA ASP A 29 -4.91 -12.09 -0.09
C ASP A 29 -5.99 -13.03 0.49
N LEU A 30 -5.61 -13.89 1.43
CA LEU A 30 -6.53 -14.75 2.16
C LEU A 30 -7.55 -13.92 2.95
N ILE A 31 -7.09 -12.91 3.71
CA ILE A 31 -7.96 -12.03 4.50
C ILE A 31 -8.98 -11.32 3.60
N LEU A 32 -8.53 -10.71 2.50
CA LEU A 32 -9.40 -10.00 1.57
C LEU A 32 -10.38 -10.94 0.87
N THR A 33 -9.96 -12.17 0.56
CA THR A 33 -10.84 -13.20 0.01
C THR A 33 -11.98 -13.54 0.99
N GLN A 34 -11.66 -13.74 2.28
CA GLN A 34 -12.67 -14.01 3.30
C GLN A 34 -13.62 -12.83 3.50
N ILE A 35 -13.09 -11.60 3.54
CA ILE A 35 -13.91 -10.39 3.64
C ILE A 35 -14.88 -10.30 2.45
N CYS A 36 -14.38 -10.45 1.22
CA CYS A 36 -15.22 -10.42 0.03
C CYS A 36 -16.33 -11.48 0.10
N GLN A 37 -16.05 -12.71 0.56
CA GLN A 37 -17.04 -13.77 0.69
C GLN A 37 -18.16 -13.42 1.68
N CYS A 38 -17.84 -12.73 2.78
CA CYS A 38 -18.83 -12.30 3.77
C CYS A 38 -19.70 -11.11 3.32
N LEU A 39 -19.29 -10.35 2.29
CA LEU A 39 -20.08 -9.23 1.78
C LEU A 39 -21.28 -9.71 0.97
N GLN A 40 -22.41 -9.01 1.16
CA GLN A 40 -23.58 -9.14 0.28
C GLN A 40 -23.17 -8.96 -1.18
N SER A 41 -23.64 -9.85 -2.04
CA SER A 41 -23.24 -9.91 -3.46
C SER A 41 -23.58 -8.64 -4.23
N ASN A 42 -24.64 -7.93 -3.83
CA ASN A 42 -25.07 -6.69 -4.48
C ASN A 42 -24.83 -5.51 -3.53
N HIS A 43 -23.85 -4.66 -3.85
CA HIS A 43 -23.54 -3.42 -3.13
C HIS A 43 -23.06 -3.60 -1.68
N GLY A 44 -22.61 -4.79 -1.28
CA GLY A 44 -21.91 -4.98 -0.01
C GLY A 44 -20.63 -4.14 0.02
N ARG A 45 -20.39 -3.39 1.10
CA ARG A 45 -19.23 -2.49 1.20
C ARG A 45 -18.24 -2.95 2.25
N PHE A 46 -16.98 -3.02 1.84
CA PHE A 46 -15.85 -3.06 2.76
C PHE A 46 -15.17 -1.69 2.78
N ILE A 47 -14.93 -1.17 3.98
CA ILE A 47 -14.24 0.10 4.19
C ILE A 47 -12.95 -0.20 4.96
N SER A 48 -11.82 0.16 4.37
CA SER A 48 -10.47 0.04 4.91
C SER A 48 -9.93 1.46 5.14
N ILE A 49 -9.41 1.73 6.33
CA ILE A 49 -8.82 3.03 6.68
C ILE A 49 -7.35 2.80 7.03
N SER A 50 -6.49 3.55 6.35
CA SER A 50 -5.04 3.36 6.37
C SER A 50 -4.32 4.67 6.64
N PHE A 51 -3.21 4.63 7.37
CA PHE A 51 -2.26 5.76 7.41
C PHE A 51 -1.16 5.61 6.33
N GLN A 52 -1.02 4.42 5.74
CA GLN A 52 -0.08 4.20 4.65
C GLN A 52 -0.56 4.86 3.36
N GLN A 53 0.41 5.40 2.61
CA GLN A 53 0.20 5.97 1.29
C GLN A 53 -0.48 4.99 0.32
N PRO A 54 -1.34 5.46 -0.61
CA PRO A 54 -2.17 4.56 -1.41
C PRO A 54 -1.46 3.56 -2.29
N HIS A 55 -0.24 3.86 -2.72
CA HIS A 55 0.55 2.93 -3.53
C HIS A 55 0.87 1.63 -2.79
N PHE A 56 1.01 1.66 -1.47
CA PHE A 56 1.29 0.45 -0.68
C PHE A 56 0.06 -0.43 -0.53
N ARG A 57 -1.11 0.15 -0.29
CA ARG A 57 -2.35 -0.59 0.00
C ARG A 57 -3.11 -1.01 -1.25
N ARG A 58 -3.22 -0.11 -2.24
CA ARG A 58 -4.17 -0.25 -3.36
C ARG A 58 -3.90 -1.50 -4.20
N ARG A 59 -2.63 -1.85 -4.44
CA ARG A 59 -2.24 -3.05 -5.20
C ARG A 59 -2.74 -4.37 -4.60
N PHE A 60 -2.99 -4.43 -3.28
CA PHE A 60 -3.54 -5.61 -2.64
C PHE A 60 -5.05 -5.71 -2.78
N LEU A 61 -5.72 -4.56 -2.86
CA LEU A 61 -7.17 -4.43 -2.98
C LEU A 61 -7.65 -4.58 -4.43
N ALA A 62 -6.84 -4.14 -5.40
CA ALA A 62 -7.12 -4.16 -6.82
C ALA A 62 -6.89 -5.55 -7.43
N LYS A 63 -7.79 -6.50 -7.12
CA LYS A 63 -7.83 -7.81 -7.79
C LYS A 63 -9.22 -8.15 -8.29
N GLN A 64 -9.32 -8.59 -9.54
CA GLN A 64 -10.59 -8.92 -10.20
C GLN A 64 -11.37 -10.00 -9.44
N LYS A 65 -10.67 -10.92 -8.77
CA LYS A 65 -11.28 -12.00 -8.00
C LYS A 65 -12.16 -11.52 -6.83
N TYR A 66 -11.93 -10.31 -6.32
CA TYR A 66 -12.76 -9.75 -5.25
C TYR A 66 -14.06 -9.12 -5.75
N GLN A 67 -14.22 -8.95 -7.06
CA GLN A 67 -15.46 -8.47 -7.69
C GLN A 67 -15.99 -7.18 -7.05
N TRP A 68 -15.11 -6.24 -6.76
CA TRP A 68 -15.49 -4.93 -6.24
C TRP A 68 -14.88 -3.79 -7.05
N SER A 69 -15.53 -2.62 -7.00
CA SER A 69 -14.89 -1.35 -7.35
C SER A 69 -14.04 -0.84 -6.18
N ILE A 70 -13.19 0.16 -6.43
CA ILE A 70 -12.39 0.82 -5.38
C ILE A 70 -12.52 2.33 -5.54
N GLN A 71 -12.94 3.00 -4.48
CA GLN A 71 -12.90 4.44 -4.33
C GLN A 71 -11.93 4.79 -3.20
N VAL A 72 -11.13 5.83 -3.38
CA VAL A 72 -10.14 6.28 -2.38
C VAL A 72 -10.39 7.73 -2.06
N HIS A 73 -10.54 8.03 -0.77
CA HIS A 73 -10.65 9.39 -0.25
C HIS A 73 -9.49 9.63 0.71
N SER A 74 -8.94 10.84 0.72
CA SER A 74 -8.06 11.25 1.80
C SER A 74 -8.81 12.11 2.82
N VAL A 75 -8.38 11.97 4.08
CA VAL A 75 -8.91 12.70 5.23
C VAL A 75 -7.71 13.28 5.97
N SER A 76 -7.68 14.61 6.08
CA SER A 76 -6.70 15.40 6.83
C SER A 76 -7.47 16.29 7.81
N ASP A 77 -6.90 16.55 9.00
CA ASP A 77 -7.53 17.44 9.99
C ASP A 77 -7.28 18.93 9.74
N GLY A 78 -6.59 19.29 8.65
CA GLY A 78 -6.27 20.68 8.29
C GLY A 78 -5.05 21.28 9.01
N ASN A 79 -4.48 20.59 10.00
CA ASN A 79 -3.18 20.89 10.60
C ASN A 79 -2.09 20.05 9.91
N GLU A 80 -0.82 20.18 10.31
CA GLU A 80 0.31 19.33 9.85
C GLU A 80 0.19 17.86 10.32
N SER A 81 -1.03 17.34 10.44
CA SER A 81 -1.35 16.00 10.90
C SER A 81 -1.23 14.95 9.80
N VAL A 82 -1.02 13.70 10.23
CA VAL A 82 -0.97 12.53 9.36
C VAL A 82 -2.27 12.34 8.57
N GLU A 83 -2.15 12.32 7.24
CA GLU A 83 -3.24 12.05 6.31
C GLU A 83 -3.66 10.57 6.39
N TYR A 84 -4.96 10.33 6.49
CA TYR A 84 -5.56 9.00 6.40
C TYR A 84 -6.17 8.79 5.02
N PHE A 85 -6.07 7.57 4.51
CA PHE A 85 -6.68 7.13 3.26
C PHE A 85 -7.80 6.14 3.55
N VAL A 86 -9.00 6.46 3.07
CA VAL A 86 -10.22 5.66 3.20
C VAL A 86 -10.51 5.00 1.86
N TYR A 87 -10.42 3.67 1.83
CA TYR A 87 -10.79 2.84 0.70
C TYR A 87 -12.20 2.33 0.90
N VAL A 88 -13.07 2.62 -0.07
CA VAL A 88 -14.43 2.09 -0.15
C VAL A 88 -14.47 1.09 -1.29
N MET A 89 -14.62 -0.19 -0.95
CA MET A 89 -14.78 -1.26 -1.93
C MET A 89 -16.23 -1.69 -1.98
N THR A 90 -16.86 -1.58 -3.16
CA THR A 90 -18.26 -1.94 -3.36
C THR A 90 -18.35 -3.20 -4.21
N LYS A 91 -18.82 -4.30 -3.60
CA LYS A 91 -18.97 -5.60 -4.28
C LYS A 91 -20.10 -5.56 -5.30
N GLY A 92 -19.87 -6.18 -6.45
CA GLY A 92 -20.78 -6.22 -7.60
C GLY A 92 -20.61 -5.05 -8.57
N GLU A 93 -19.81 -4.03 -8.22
CA GLU A 93 -19.43 -2.97 -9.15
C GLU A 93 -18.15 -3.34 -9.91
N GLN A 94 -18.03 -2.82 -11.14
CA GLN A 94 -16.87 -3.08 -11.98
C GLN A 94 -15.65 -2.32 -11.47
N MET A 95 -14.51 -3.02 -11.38
CA MET A 95 -13.21 -2.41 -11.13
C MET A 95 -12.84 -1.48 -12.30
N ASN A 96 -12.30 -0.28 -12.02
CA ASN A 96 -11.91 0.66 -13.07
C ASN A 96 -10.70 0.14 -13.87
N GLU A 97 -10.47 0.72 -15.05
CA GLU A 97 -9.39 0.31 -15.96
C GLU A 97 -8.00 0.42 -15.32
N GLU A 98 -7.76 1.48 -14.54
CA GLU A 98 -6.47 1.70 -13.88
C GLU A 98 -6.14 0.59 -12.86
N ASP A 99 -7.13 0.13 -12.10
CA ASP A 99 -6.97 -0.96 -11.14
C ASP A 99 -6.83 -2.33 -11.84
N GLN A 100 -7.49 -2.53 -12.98
CA GLN A 100 -7.27 -3.71 -13.83
C GLN A 100 -5.85 -3.73 -14.42
N LEU A 101 -5.35 -2.58 -14.89
CA LEU A 101 -3.98 -2.44 -15.38
C LEU A 101 -2.96 -2.63 -14.25
N LEU A 102 -3.28 -2.16 -13.05
CA LEU A 102 -2.45 -2.37 -11.85
C LEU A 102 -2.30 -3.85 -11.54
N GLU A 103 -3.40 -4.62 -11.50
CA GLU A 103 -3.37 -6.07 -11.27
C GLU A 103 -2.52 -6.80 -12.33
N GLN A 104 -2.62 -6.38 -13.60
CA GLN A 104 -1.88 -6.98 -14.71
C GLN A 104 -0.41 -6.59 -14.79
N GLY A 105 0.07 -5.71 -13.90
CA GLY A 105 1.43 -5.20 -13.96
C GLY A 105 1.66 -4.12 -15.03
N LYS A 106 0.60 -3.59 -15.66
CA LYS A 106 0.64 -2.70 -16.83
C LYS A 106 0.28 -1.24 -16.55
N SER A 107 -0.05 -0.89 -15.31
CA SER A 107 -0.36 0.49 -14.94
C SER A 107 0.84 1.41 -15.21
N THR A 108 0.61 2.51 -15.92
CA THR A 108 1.61 3.56 -16.14
C THR A 108 1.75 4.47 -14.92
N LYS A 109 0.62 4.75 -14.25
CA LYS A 109 0.57 5.53 -13.00
C LYS A 109 1.34 4.87 -11.87
N TRP A 110 1.31 3.54 -11.82
CA TRP A 110 1.92 2.73 -10.77
C TRP A 110 3.09 1.88 -11.29
N TYR A 111 3.71 2.29 -12.38
CA TYR A 111 4.74 1.51 -13.07
C TYR A 111 5.92 1.09 -12.17
N TRP A 112 6.28 1.91 -11.18
CA TRP A 112 7.34 1.58 -10.21
C TRP A 112 6.98 0.43 -9.25
N ILE A 113 5.70 0.13 -9.04
CA ILE A 113 5.25 -0.95 -8.15
C ILE A 113 5.64 -2.32 -8.71
N ASN A 114 5.68 -2.44 -10.04
CA ASN A 114 5.94 -3.71 -10.74
C ASN A 114 7.39 -3.83 -11.24
N LYS A 115 8.23 -2.82 -10.98
CA LYS A 115 9.63 -2.78 -11.42
C LYS A 115 10.60 -3.49 -10.49
N THR A 116 10.16 -3.93 -9.32
CA THR A 116 11.04 -4.50 -8.28
C THR A 116 11.34 -5.98 -8.48
N ASP A 117 11.64 -6.41 -9.70
CA ASP A 117 12.26 -7.72 -9.93
C ASP A 117 13.42 -7.62 -10.93
N ASN A 118 14.61 -8.02 -10.43
CA ASN A 118 15.87 -8.37 -11.12
C ASN A 118 17.08 -7.40 -11.21
N SER A 119 17.26 -6.36 -10.37
CA SER A 119 18.59 -5.69 -10.36
C SER A 119 19.08 -5.02 -9.08
N ILE A 120 18.39 -5.12 -7.95
CA ILE A 120 18.91 -4.59 -6.69
C ILE A 120 19.28 -5.77 -5.81
N GLU A 121 20.55 -6.20 -5.90
CA GLU A 121 21.14 -6.93 -4.79
C GLU A 121 20.95 -6.09 -3.52
N PRO A 122 20.56 -6.68 -2.38
CA PRO A 122 20.54 -5.94 -1.13
C PRO A 122 21.96 -5.43 -0.91
N SER A 123 22.17 -4.13 -1.08
CA SER A 123 23.42 -3.52 -0.67
C SER A 123 23.60 -3.87 0.80
N LYS A 124 24.67 -4.59 1.10
CA LYS A 124 25.15 -4.77 2.47
C LYS A 124 25.61 -3.40 2.98
N TYR A 125 24.67 -2.50 3.27
CA TYR A 125 24.91 -1.44 4.22
C TYR A 125 24.89 -2.12 5.58
N SER A 126 26.08 -2.59 5.98
CA SER A 126 26.39 -2.67 7.40
C SER A 126 26.25 -1.24 7.90
N ILE A 127 25.22 -0.99 8.70
CA ILE A 127 25.20 0.19 9.54
C ILE A 127 26.26 -0.10 10.60
N ASP A 128 27.50 0.30 10.34
CA ASP A 128 28.46 0.55 11.41
C ASP A 128 27.92 1.79 12.14
N ASP A 129 27.19 1.57 13.23
CA ASP A 129 26.61 2.60 14.13
C ASP A 129 27.67 3.56 14.72
N GLU A 130 28.95 3.42 14.37
CA GLU A 130 30.04 4.24 14.90
C GLU A 130 30.52 5.35 13.95
N ASN A 131 30.08 5.39 12.69
CA ASN A 131 30.60 6.39 11.73
C ASN A 131 29.53 7.24 11.05
N ASP A 132 29.05 8.25 11.78
CA ASP A 132 28.15 9.34 11.33
C ASP A 132 28.76 10.27 10.26
N GLN A 133 29.81 9.86 9.59
CA GLN A 133 30.51 10.65 8.57
C GLN A 133 29.65 10.91 7.31
N TYR A 134 28.54 10.20 7.13
CA TYR A 134 27.59 10.46 6.04
C TYR A 134 26.70 11.69 6.30
N LEU A 135 26.59 12.15 7.55
CA LEU A 135 25.83 13.36 7.91
C LEU A 135 26.65 14.65 7.75
N SER A 136 27.98 14.56 7.59
CA SER A 136 28.86 15.73 7.56
C SER A 136 28.74 16.61 6.31
N ASN A 137 28.03 16.14 5.29
CA ASN A 137 27.86 16.86 4.02
C ASN A 137 26.45 17.44 3.84
N ILE A 138 25.61 17.36 4.86
CA ILE A 138 24.30 18.03 4.88
C ILE A 138 24.54 19.43 5.45
N ASP A 139 24.75 20.39 4.55
CA ASP A 139 24.75 21.80 4.91
C ASP A 139 23.33 22.23 5.29
N LEU A 140 23.03 22.24 6.59
CA LEU A 140 21.86 22.92 7.15
C LEU A 140 22.13 24.43 7.14
N ILE A 141 22.03 25.04 5.95
CA ILE A 141 21.97 26.49 5.86
C ILE A 141 20.53 26.88 6.19
N ASP A 142 20.33 27.28 7.44
CA ASP A 142 19.14 28.03 7.86
C ASP A 142 19.18 29.39 7.17
N ASN A 143 18.32 29.59 6.17
CA ASN A 143 18.05 30.93 5.64
C ASN A 143 17.02 31.60 6.58
N GLU A 144 17.50 32.48 7.47
CA GLU A 144 16.68 33.51 8.13
C GLU A 144 16.09 34.51 7.12
#